data_AF-A0A7C9ACF3-F1
#
_entry.id   AF-A0A7C9ACF3-F1
#
_cell.length_a   1.000
_cell.length_b   1.000
_cell.length_c   1.000
_cell.angle_alpha   90.00
_cell.angle_beta   90.00
_cell.angle_gamma   90.00
#
_symmetry.space_group_name_H-M   'P 1'
#
loop_
_entity.id
_entity.type
_entity.pdbx_description
1 polymer ?
#
loop_
_entity_poly.entity_id
_entity_poly.type
_entity_poly.pdbx_seq_one_letter_code
_entity_poly.pdbx_strand_id
1 'polypeptide(L)'
;MGSCVQATPTLDSCWMAFGTEKIRCSSSEDSSVVILTQGISSAFCPRFSPDGKYLVFLSSKSAVDSGAHNATFSLHRIDWPSDGKPHSSSQIIDLVPVVMSAEDGCFPGLYCESLPIKPWLSDGRTIVLCSAWGRAQVILSVDVVS
;
A
#
# COMPACT_ATOMS: atom_id res chain seq x y z
N MET A 1 16.82 6.71 2.37
CA MET A 1 17.02 5.93 1.13
C MET A 1 15.66 5.65 0.55
N GLY A 2 15.25 6.39 -0.48
CA GLY A 2 13.95 6.18 -1.14
C GLY A 2 13.99 4.90 -1.96
N SER A 3 13.10 3.96 -1.68
CA SER A 3 12.95 2.74 -2.47
C SER A 3 11.98 3.02 -3.62
N CYS A 4 12.47 2.97 -4.86
CA CYS A 4 11.62 3.00 -6.04
C CYS A 4 10.97 1.61 -6.17
N VAL A 5 9.67 1.50 -5.91
CA VAL A 5 8.94 0.25 -6.11
C VAL A 5 8.18 0.32 -7.42
N GLN A 6 8.51 -0.58 -8.35
CA GLN A 6 7.85 -0.69 -9.64
C GLN A 6 6.56 -1.49 -9.46
N ALA A 7 5.43 -0.98 -9.94
CA ALA A 7 4.29 -1.83 -10.26
C ALA A 7 3.81 -1.43 -11.67
N THR A 8 3.47 -2.42 -12.49
CA THR A 8 2.98 -2.21 -13.85
C THR A 8 1.87 -3.24 -14.08
N PRO A 9 0.63 -2.84 -14.35
CA PRO A 9 -0.43 -3.78 -14.66
C PRO A 9 -0.38 -4.27 -16.13
N THR A 10 0.26 -3.56 -17.08
CA THR A 10 0.40 -3.96 -18.50
C THR A 10 1.61 -3.30 -19.19
N LEU A 11 1.94 -3.76 -20.41
CA LEU A 11 3.14 -3.45 -21.21
C LEU A 11 3.26 -2.01 -21.74
N ASP A 12 2.30 -1.13 -21.51
CA ASP A 12 2.34 0.26 -21.97
C ASP A 12 2.69 1.22 -20.82
N SER A 13 4.00 1.27 -20.54
CA SER A 13 4.79 2.38 -20.00
C SER A 13 4.07 3.46 -19.15
N CYS A 14 3.82 3.16 -17.88
CA CYS A 14 3.75 4.18 -16.82
C CYS A 14 4.68 3.76 -15.69
N TRP A 15 5.80 4.47 -15.53
CA TRP A 15 6.75 4.21 -14.46
C TRP A 15 6.18 4.74 -13.14
N MET A 16 5.90 3.84 -12.20
CA MET A 16 5.49 4.21 -10.85
C MET A 16 6.70 4.42 -9.96
N ALA A 17 6.76 5.58 -9.30
CA ALA A 17 7.74 5.89 -8.27
C ALA A 17 7.00 6.13 -6.95
N PHE A 18 7.35 5.36 -5.93
CA PHE A 18 6.97 5.66 -4.55
C PHE A 18 8.07 6.55 -3.96
N GLY A 19 7.74 7.76 -3.53
CA GLY A 19 8.72 8.70 -3.01
C GLY A 19 8.10 10.01 -2.52
N THR A 20 8.79 10.66 -1.60
CA THR A 20 8.42 11.99 -1.06
C THR A 20 8.91 13.14 -1.95
N GLU A 21 9.68 12.84 -2.99
CA GLU A 21 10.28 13.83 -3.90
C GLU A 21 10.15 13.43 -5.37
N LYS A 22 10.07 14.43 -6.25
CA LYS A 22 9.86 14.29 -7.70
C LYS A 22 11.07 13.64 -8.37
N ILE A 23 10.99 12.34 -8.68
CA ILE A 23 12.01 11.62 -9.45
C ILE A 23 11.83 11.94 -10.95
N ARG A 24 12.87 12.46 -11.60
CA ARG A 24 12.88 12.79 -13.03
C ARG A 24 13.54 11.64 -13.79
N CYS A 25 12.76 10.73 -14.38
CA CYS A 25 13.29 9.68 -15.25
C CYS A 25 13.42 10.21 -16.69
N SER A 26 14.60 10.08 -17.27
CA SER A 26 14.89 10.49 -18.65
C SER A 26 14.81 9.30 -19.61
N SER A 27 13.68 9.15 -20.29
CA SER A 27 13.61 8.50 -21.61
C SER A 27 12.36 8.96 -22.34
N SER A 28 12.52 9.21 -23.64
CA SER A 28 11.58 9.82 -24.58
C SER A 28 10.19 9.18 -24.61
N GLU A 29 9.27 9.75 -23.84
CA GLU A 29 7.93 10.26 -24.17
C GLU A 29 7.57 11.18 -23.00
N ASP A 30 6.66 12.15 -23.14
CA ASP A 30 6.29 13.09 -22.07
C ASP A 30 5.46 12.37 -20.97
N SER A 31 6.08 11.39 -20.32
CA SER A 31 5.52 10.59 -19.25
C SER A 31 5.72 11.36 -17.95
N SER A 32 4.72 12.18 -17.61
CA SER A 32 4.69 12.88 -16.34
C SER A 32 4.60 11.88 -15.20
N VAL A 33 5.59 11.84 -14.31
CA VAL A 33 5.58 11.00 -13.10
C VAL A 33 4.54 11.56 -12.12
N VAL A 34 3.63 10.69 -11.67
CA VAL A 34 2.58 11.03 -10.70
C VAL A 34 2.93 10.43 -9.33
N ILE A 35 2.86 11.26 -8.28
CA ILE A 35 2.99 10.80 -6.89
C ILE A 35 1.60 10.39 -6.40
N LEU A 36 1.46 9.11 -6.04
CA LEU A 36 0.17 8.51 -5.63
C LEU A 36 -0.09 8.58 -4.13
N THR A 37 0.98 8.64 -3.33
CA THR A 37 0.90 8.54 -1.87
C THR A 37 1.13 9.89 -1.22
N GLN A 38 0.59 10.96 -1.83
CA GLN A 38 0.73 12.30 -1.30
C GLN A 38 0.09 12.36 0.08
N GLY A 39 0.84 12.83 1.09
CA GLY A 39 0.38 12.86 2.47
C GLY A 39 0.69 11.61 3.31
N ILE A 40 1.33 10.59 2.73
CA ILE A 40 1.84 9.42 3.47
C ILE A 40 3.37 9.35 3.33
N SER A 41 4.07 9.29 4.46
CA SER A 41 5.54 9.32 4.52
C SER A 41 6.24 8.00 4.14
N SER A 42 5.48 6.92 3.98
CA SER A 42 5.98 5.60 3.57
C SER A 42 4.91 4.79 2.85
N ALA A 43 5.29 4.12 1.76
CA ALA A 43 4.43 3.19 1.03
C ALA A 43 5.28 2.09 0.41
N PHE A 44 4.86 0.83 0.58
CA PHE A 44 5.60 -0.33 0.12
C PHE A 44 4.68 -1.54 -0.13
N CYS A 45 5.24 -2.59 -0.76
CA CYS A 45 4.52 -3.81 -1.15
C CYS A 45 3.20 -3.58 -1.93
N PRO A 46 3.21 -2.83 -3.06
CA PRO A 46 2.01 -2.63 -3.86
C PRO A 46 1.50 -3.95 -4.45
N ARG A 47 0.18 -4.13 -4.48
CA ARG A 47 -0.51 -5.27 -5.12
C ARG A 47 -1.76 -4.78 -5.84
N PHE A 48 -1.85 -5.06 -7.13
CA PHE A 48 -3.09 -4.84 -7.88
C PHE A 48 -4.12 -5.91 -7.55
N SER A 49 -5.40 -5.53 -7.52
CA SER A 49 -6.50 -6.49 -7.56
C SER A 49 -6.47 -7.31 -8.86
N PRO A 50 -7.00 -8.53 -8.87
CA PRO A 50 -6.99 -9.37 -10.07
C PRO A 50 -7.68 -8.72 -11.28
N ASP A 51 -8.67 -7.86 -11.03
CA ASP A 51 -9.41 -7.11 -12.05
C ASP A 51 -8.80 -5.73 -12.38
N GLY A 52 -7.69 -5.36 -11.72
CA GLY A 52 -6.96 -4.12 -11.95
C GLY A 52 -7.65 -2.85 -11.42
N LYS A 53 -8.77 -2.96 -10.68
CA LYS A 53 -9.51 -1.80 -10.15
C LYS A 53 -8.92 -1.18 -8.89
N TYR A 54 -8.11 -1.92 -8.15
CA TYR A 54 -7.57 -1.45 -6.87
C TYR A 54 -6.06 -1.67 -6.82
N LEU A 55 -5.35 -0.69 -6.27
CA LEU A 55 -3.95 -0.83 -5.87
C LEU A 55 -3.89 -0.77 -4.34
N VAL A 56 -3.57 -1.90 -3.70
CA VAL A 56 -3.36 -1.96 -2.24
C VAL A 56 -1.88 -1.86 -1.90
N PHE A 57 -1.54 -1.22 -0.78
CA PHE A 57 -0.16 -1.10 -0.32
C PHE A 57 -0.09 -0.96 1.21
N LEU A 58 1.06 -1.34 1.77
CA LEU A 58 1.37 -1.16 3.18
C LEU A 58 2.09 0.17 3.41
N SER A 59 1.95 0.73 4.60
CA SER A 59 2.62 1.94 5.02
C SER A 59 3.21 1.81 6.43
N SER A 60 4.47 2.20 6.57
CA SER A 60 5.17 2.33 7.86
C SER A 60 5.17 3.76 8.36
N LYS A 61 4.19 4.59 7.95
CA LYS A 61 4.13 6.03 8.27
C LYS A 61 4.32 6.32 9.75
N SER A 62 3.70 5.53 10.62
CA SER A 62 3.83 5.70 12.08
C SER A 62 5.28 5.58 12.56
N ALA A 63 6.04 4.62 12.02
CA ALA A 63 7.44 4.44 12.37
C ALA A 63 8.32 5.57 11.79
N VAL A 64 8.04 5.98 10.55
CA VAL A 64 8.79 7.06 9.88
C VAL A 64 8.59 8.41 10.56
N ASP A 65 7.34 8.73 10.91
CA ASP A 65 6.99 10.05 11.45
C ASP A 65 7.41 10.20 12.92
N SER A 66 7.39 9.12 13.69
CA SER A 66 7.72 9.14 15.13
C SER A 66 9.15 8.68 15.46
N GLY A 67 9.81 7.96 14.56
CA GLY A 67 11.05 7.24 14.85
C GLY A 67 10.88 5.94 15.64
N ALA A 68 9.65 5.52 15.96
CA ALA A 68 9.40 4.29 16.71
C ALA A 68 9.56 3.05 15.83
N HIS A 69 10.58 2.23 16.12
CA HIS A 69 10.93 1.03 15.33
C HIS A 69 9.82 -0.04 15.28
N ASN A 70 9.00 -0.15 16.33
CA ASN A 70 7.98 -1.20 16.44
C ASN A 70 6.54 -0.64 16.39
N ALA A 71 6.35 0.46 15.65
CA ALA A 71 5.02 1.01 15.41
C ALA A 71 4.22 0.11 14.44
N THR A 72 2.90 0.16 14.55
CA THR A 72 2.02 -0.63 13.67
C THR A 72 2.03 -0.09 12.24
N PHE A 73 1.88 -0.99 11.28
CA PHE A 73 1.67 -0.64 9.88
C PHE A 73 0.22 -0.23 9.65
N SER A 74 -0.01 0.43 8.52
CA SER A 74 -1.35 0.66 7.98
C SER A 74 -1.46 0.07 6.59
N LEU A 75 -2.67 -0.35 6.21
CA LEU A 75 -2.98 -0.88 4.90
C LEU A 75 -3.92 0.10 4.20
N HIS A 76 -3.61 0.39 2.94
CA HIS A 76 -4.28 1.40 2.14
C HIS A 76 -4.70 0.83 0.81
N ARG A 77 -5.71 1.44 0.20
CA ARG A 77 -6.02 1.27 -1.22
C ARG A 77 -6.11 2.60 -1.95
N ILE A 78 -5.90 2.52 -3.26
CA ILE A 78 -6.25 3.55 -4.23
C ILE A 78 -7.15 2.90 -5.28
N ASP A 79 -8.23 3.58 -5.63
CA ASP A 79 -9.06 3.22 -6.79
C ASP A 79 -8.28 3.52 -8.06
N TRP A 80 -8.08 2.47 -8.86
CA TRP A 80 -7.28 2.55 -10.06
C TRP A 80 -8.18 2.84 -11.27
N PRO A 81 -7.88 3.90 -12.05
CA PRO A 81 -8.73 4.28 -13.16
C PRO A 81 -8.60 3.29 -14.32
N SER A 82 -9.70 3.08 -15.02
CA SER A 82 -9.77 2.12 -16.15
C SER A 82 -8.89 2.49 -17.34
N ASP A 83 -8.51 3.76 -17.47
CA ASP A 83 -7.58 4.24 -18.50
C ASP A 83 -6.10 4.04 -18.12
N GLY A 84 -5.84 3.50 -16.93
CA GLY A 84 -4.50 3.24 -16.41
C GLY A 84 -3.72 4.49 -15.99
N LYS A 85 -4.36 5.67 -15.95
CA LYS A 85 -3.70 6.96 -15.71
C LYS A 85 -4.16 7.57 -14.38
N PRO A 86 -3.50 7.23 -13.25
CA PRO A 86 -3.87 7.80 -11.96
C PRO A 86 -3.52 9.29 -11.89
N HIS A 87 -4.25 10.03 -11.05
CA HIS A 87 -4.03 11.45 -10.81
C HIS A 87 -3.38 11.67 -9.43
N SER A 88 -2.67 12.78 -9.25
CA SER A 88 -2.07 13.13 -7.95
C SER A 88 -3.12 13.37 -6.86
N SER A 89 -4.37 13.64 -7.24
CA SER A 89 -5.51 13.79 -6.34
C SER A 89 -6.25 12.48 -6.06
N SER A 90 -5.76 11.34 -6.55
CA SER A 90 -6.34 10.02 -6.26
C SER A 90 -6.45 9.84 -4.75
N GLN A 91 -7.67 9.54 -4.29
CA GLN A 91 -7.93 9.36 -2.87
C GLN A 91 -7.27 8.08 -2.37
N ILE A 92 -6.60 8.20 -1.23
CA ILE A 92 -6.06 7.05 -0.49
C ILE A 92 -7.10 6.69 0.57
N ILE A 93 -7.49 5.43 0.60
CA ILE A 93 -8.50 4.90 1.51
C ILE A 93 -7.81 3.98 2.51
N ASP A 94 -7.94 4.32 3.79
CA ASP A 94 -7.41 3.54 4.91
C ASP A 94 -8.26 2.27 5.08
N LEU A 95 -7.72 1.10 4.72
CA LEU A 95 -8.37 -0.19 4.95
C LEU A 95 -8.10 -0.70 6.38
N VAL A 96 -6.88 -0.49 6.85
CA VAL A 96 -6.48 -0.80 8.23
C VAL A 96 -5.69 0.40 8.76
N PRO A 97 -6.23 1.14 9.75
CA PRO A 97 -5.56 2.32 10.28
C PRO A 97 -4.37 1.93 11.17
N VAL A 98 -3.53 2.93 11.46
CA VAL A 98 -2.50 2.80 12.49
C VAL A 98 -3.16 2.70 13.86
N VAL A 99 -2.71 1.73 14.66
CA VAL A 99 -3.10 1.59 16.07
C VAL A 99 -1.91 1.97 16.93
N MET A 100 -2.03 3.06 17.68
CA MET A 100 -0.95 3.57 18.56
C MET A 100 -0.87 2.81 19.87
N SER A 101 -2.03 2.51 20.47
CA SER A 101 -2.17 1.75 21.70
C SER A 101 -3.54 1.09 21.67
N ALA A 102 -3.56 -0.24 21.76
CA ALA A 102 -4.79 -1.01 21.79
C ALA A 102 -5.14 -1.36 23.24
N GLU A 103 -6.43 -1.34 23.55
CA GLU A 103 -6.96 -1.90 24.80
C GLU A 103 -6.92 -3.43 24.75
N ASP A 104 -6.95 -4.05 25.94
CA ASP A 104 -6.92 -5.52 26.06
C ASP A 104 -8.11 -6.15 25.32
N GLY A 105 -7.80 -7.12 24.44
CA GLY A 105 -8.80 -7.82 23.63
C GLY A 105 -9.23 -7.08 22.36
N CYS A 106 -8.78 -5.84 22.13
CA CYS A 106 -9.01 -5.13 20.88
C CYS A 106 -8.03 -5.54 19.78
N PHE A 107 -8.30 -5.10 18.54
CA PHE A 107 -7.37 -5.24 17.43
C PHE A 107 -6.06 -4.52 17.74
N PRO A 108 -4.92 -5.24 17.87
CA PRO A 108 -3.67 -4.65 18.34
C PRO A 108 -2.94 -3.85 17.26
N GLY A 109 -3.51 -3.78 16.06
CA GLY A 109 -2.86 -3.22 14.88
C GLY A 109 -2.24 -4.28 13.99
N LEU A 110 -1.70 -3.80 12.88
CA LEU A 110 -1.09 -4.63 11.86
C LEU A 110 0.42 -4.69 12.04
N TYR A 111 0.94 -5.89 12.28
CA TYR A 111 2.38 -6.19 12.38
C TYR A 111 2.77 -7.11 11.22
N CYS A 112 2.85 -6.53 10.02
CA CYS A 112 3.08 -7.21 8.77
C CYS A 112 4.18 -6.51 7.97
N GLU A 113 5.30 -7.19 7.75
CA GLU A 113 6.44 -6.62 7.01
C GLU A 113 6.30 -6.74 5.49
N SER A 114 5.44 -7.65 5.00
CA SER A 114 5.21 -7.79 3.56
C SER A 114 3.88 -8.46 3.23
N LEU A 115 3.29 -8.08 2.09
CA LEU A 115 2.17 -8.80 1.51
C LEU A 115 2.65 -10.04 0.73
N PRO A 116 1.92 -11.17 0.79
CA PRO A 116 2.14 -12.28 -0.14
C PRO A 116 2.17 -11.82 -1.59
N ILE A 117 2.88 -12.54 -2.47
CA ILE A 117 2.97 -12.17 -3.90
C ILE A 117 1.58 -12.17 -4.56
N LYS A 118 0.70 -13.11 -4.16
CA LYS A 118 -0.69 -13.20 -4.60
C LYS A 118 -1.61 -13.22 -3.37
N PRO A 119 -1.92 -12.07 -2.77
CA PRO A 119 -2.65 -12.02 -1.51
C PRO A 119 -4.17 -12.15 -1.70
N TRP A 120 -4.67 -12.02 -2.93
CA TRP A 120 -6.10 -11.97 -3.23
C TRP A 120 -6.76 -13.34 -3.21
N LEU A 121 -7.95 -13.39 -2.61
CA LEU A 121 -8.87 -14.50 -2.79
C LEU A 121 -9.55 -14.44 -4.15
N SER A 122 -10.20 -15.54 -4.53
CA SER A 122 -10.91 -15.67 -5.82
C SER A 122 -12.11 -14.73 -5.98
N ASP A 123 -12.58 -14.11 -4.90
CA ASP A 123 -13.68 -13.14 -4.93
C ASP A 123 -13.24 -11.76 -5.43
N GLY A 124 -11.94 -11.52 -5.59
CA GLY A 124 -11.39 -10.28 -6.13
C GLY A 124 -11.51 -9.06 -5.21
N ARG A 125 -12.04 -9.22 -3.99
CA ARG A 125 -12.24 -8.12 -3.02
C ARG A 125 -11.54 -8.35 -1.69
N THR A 126 -11.19 -9.59 -1.35
CA THR A 126 -10.54 -9.90 -0.08
C THR A 126 -9.07 -10.20 -0.29
N ILE A 127 -8.22 -9.61 0.55
CA ILE A 127 -6.81 -9.97 0.68
C ILE A 127 -6.56 -10.77 1.96
N VAL A 128 -5.58 -11.65 1.91
CA VAL A 128 -5.07 -12.39 3.06
C VAL A 128 -3.63 -11.98 3.34
N LEU A 129 -3.33 -11.73 4.60
CA LEU A 129 -2.00 -11.38 5.09
C LEU A 129 -1.75 -11.94 6.49
N CYS A 130 -0.49 -11.99 6.90
CA CYS A 130 -0.10 -12.41 8.24
C CYS A 130 0.20 -11.21 9.13
N SER A 131 -0.08 -11.33 10.42
CA SER A 131 0.33 -10.37 11.45
C SER A 131 0.91 -11.10 12.65
N ALA A 132 1.89 -10.52 13.32
CA ALA A 132 2.38 -11.03 14.61
C ALA A 132 1.61 -10.38 15.77
N TRP A 133 0.91 -11.17 16.59
CA TRP A 133 0.22 -10.71 17.78
C TRP A 133 0.75 -11.44 19.01
N GLY A 134 1.51 -10.72 19.84
CA GLY A 134 2.26 -11.32 20.95
C GLY A 134 3.25 -12.37 20.44
N ARG A 135 3.06 -13.62 20.84
CA ARG A 135 3.91 -14.77 20.43
C ARG A 135 3.34 -15.58 19.27
N ALA A 136 2.22 -15.15 18.68
CA ALA A 136 1.52 -15.90 17.65
C ALA A 136 1.57 -15.17 16.31
N GLN A 137 1.68 -15.93 15.22
CA GLN A 137 1.39 -15.45 13.89
C GLN A 137 -0.09 -15.72 13.59
N VAL A 138 -0.83 -14.69 13.21
CA VAL A 138 -2.24 -14.77 12.83
C VAL A 138 -2.42 -14.49 11.35
N ILE A 139 -3.46 -15.08 10.76
CA ILE A 139 -3.88 -14.79 9.40
C ILE A 139 -5.08 -13.85 9.48
N LEU A 140 -5.02 -12.74 8.75
CA LEU A 140 -6.08 -11.76 8.63
C LEU A 140 -6.64 -11.80 7.21
N SER A 141 -7.96 -11.73 7.09
CA SER A 141 -8.65 -11.41 5.85
C SER A 141 -9.16 -9.97 5.91
N VAL A 142 -8.85 -9.16 4.91
CA VAL A 142 -9.29 -7.76 4.83
C VAL A 142 -10.13 -7.59 3.57
N ASP A 143 -11.35 -7.08 3.72
CA ASP A 143 -12.18 -6.64 2.60
C ASP A 143 -11.67 -5.27 2.12
N VAL A 144 -11.39 -5.17 0.82
CA VAL A 144 -10.83 -3.98 0.20
C VAL A 144 -11.93 -2.99 -0.25
N VAL A 145 -13.21 -3.40 -0.25
CA VAL A 145 -14.32 -2.59 -0.78
C VAL A 145 -15.12 -1.88 0.33
N SER A 146 -15.13 -2.44 1.55
CA SER A 146 -15.91 -1.96 2.70
C SER A 146 -15.31 -0.77 3.44
#